data_AF-A0A550BSU4-F1
#
_entry.id   AF-A0A550BSU4-F1
#
_cell.length_a   1.000
_cell.length_b   1.000
_cell.length_c   1.000
_cell.angle_alpha   90.00
_cell.angle_beta   90.00
_cell.angle_gamma   90.00
#
_symmetry.space_group_name_H-M   'P 1'
#
loop_
_entity.id
_entity.type
_entity.pdbx_description
1 polymer ?
#
loop_
_entity_poly.entity_id
_entity_poly.type
_entity_poly.pdbx_seq_one_letter_code
_entity_poly.pdbx_strand_id
1 'polypeptide(L)'
;PSLDQMNGPLSIIADELHVLAQEGVFVTRTSRFPFGRKVRVLLLHTTGDQPAIRQLCGFSAATSTNFCPYCKLKYQERNNIDYKSWTPRLWSKEKRYSTAYREAKTEKKRTELVDSYGLRWSPLHALRHYNPMRMALPDASHMMACIFRHHIRGIYGMSTRIQDDLRLGEDEDEASFTPLQELSEAWLVLRRGNSATLDRLSPTAAPDLAALIHTMQKPSWLPKPTSKPGDPSEGSLKSSSLRRLAEIWLPVSLIREWGPYPKGSRERRMLQNYMHLISASVLLHKRRTRQSIIRRYHHEAHRYLETRAELFPTFSVTPYEHIMLHFSWFLERYGPMQSWQQLLMEQRNGDLQKIPTNFKFG
;
A
#
# COMPACT_ATOMS: atom_id res chain seq x y z
N PRO A 1 -0.98 -12.20 -18.75
CA PRO A 1 0.26 -11.81 -19.45
C PRO A 1 1.48 -12.45 -18.78
N SER A 2 2.45 -12.97 -19.54
CA SER A 2 3.71 -13.44 -18.93
C SER A 2 4.43 -12.26 -18.27
N LEU A 3 5.24 -12.56 -17.26
CA LEU A 3 5.92 -11.55 -16.44
C LEU A 3 6.77 -10.55 -17.24
N ASP A 4 7.28 -10.97 -18.41
CA ASP A 4 8.15 -10.18 -19.30
C ASP A 4 7.43 -9.62 -20.53
N GLN A 5 6.14 -9.91 -20.75
CA GLN A 5 5.40 -9.38 -21.91
C GLN A 5 5.34 -7.84 -21.95
N MET A 6 5.41 -7.18 -20.79
CA MET A 6 5.50 -5.72 -20.71
C MET A 6 6.80 -5.15 -21.28
N ASN A 7 7.87 -5.95 -21.36
CA ASN A 7 9.19 -5.46 -21.78
C ASN A 7 9.22 -5.02 -23.25
N GLY A 8 8.42 -5.64 -24.13
CA GLY A 8 8.36 -5.28 -25.55
C GLY A 8 7.86 -3.84 -25.77
N PRO A 9 6.62 -3.50 -25.37
CA PRO A 9 6.14 -2.12 -25.47
C PRO A 9 6.99 -1.13 -24.67
N LEU A 10 7.50 -1.53 -23.50
CA LEU A 10 8.29 -0.66 -22.64
C LEU A 10 9.69 -0.38 -23.20
N SER A 11 10.27 -1.25 -24.02
CA SER A 11 11.58 -1.00 -24.64
C SER A 11 11.52 0.15 -25.63
N ILE A 12 10.45 0.26 -26.42
CA ILE A 12 10.22 1.38 -27.34
C ILE A 12 10.28 2.71 -26.58
N ILE A 13 9.55 2.80 -25.46
CA ILE A 13 9.53 4.00 -24.61
C ILE A 13 10.90 4.25 -23.99
N ALA A 14 11.59 3.21 -23.52
CA ALA A 14 12.90 3.34 -22.90
C ALA A 14 13.97 3.82 -23.89
N ASP A 15 13.92 3.36 -25.14
CA ASP A 15 14.84 3.74 -26.21
C ASP A 15 14.62 5.21 -26.63
N GLU A 16 13.36 5.63 -26.80
CA GLU A 16 13.04 7.04 -27.04
C GLU A 16 13.51 7.94 -25.90
N LEU A 17 13.24 7.54 -24.65
CA LEU A 17 13.70 8.27 -23.48
C LEU A 17 15.23 8.31 -23.38
N HIS A 18 15.93 7.28 -23.85
CA HIS A 18 17.39 7.26 -23.88
C HIS A 18 17.92 8.35 -24.82
N VAL A 19 17.40 8.42 -26.04
CA VAL A 19 17.75 9.44 -27.05
C VAL A 19 17.38 10.83 -26.53
N LEU A 20 16.16 11.01 -26.02
CA LEU A 20 15.71 12.30 -25.50
C LEU A 20 16.49 12.77 -24.25
N ALA A 21 17.00 11.85 -23.43
CA ALA A 21 17.81 12.19 -22.26
C ALA A 21 19.24 12.61 -22.66
N GLN A 22 19.86 11.87 -23.58
CA GLN A 22 21.25 12.11 -23.97
C GLN A 22 21.38 13.21 -25.01
N GLU A 23 20.69 13.02 -26.14
CA GLU A 23 20.75 13.89 -27.29
C GLU A 23 19.77 15.03 -27.14
N GLY A 24 18.55 14.77 -26.65
CA GLY A 24 17.47 15.76 -26.60
C GLY A 24 16.90 16.10 -27.99
N VAL A 25 15.84 16.88 -28.01
CA VAL A 25 15.14 17.30 -29.24
C VAL A 25 15.18 18.83 -29.37
N PHE A 26 15.43 19.34 -30.58
CA PHE A 26 15.32 20.77 -30.83
C PHE A 26 13.87 21.12 -31.15
N VAL A 27 13.21 21.85 -30.26
CA VAL A 27 11.87 22.37 -30.50
C VAL A 27 12.02 23.72 -31.19
N THR A 28 11.53 23.84 -32.41
CA THR A 28 11.76 25.00 -33.30
C THR A 28 11.13 26.30 -32.77
N ARG A 29 10.04 26.20 -32.01
CA ARG A 29 9.37 27.36 -31.42
C ARG A 29 8.57 26.98 -30.17
N THR A 30 8.69 27.77 -29.12
CA THR A 30 7.80 27.71 -27.93
C THR A 30 7.39 29.13 -27.54
N SER A 31 6.36 29.30 -26.70
CA SER A 31 5.86 30.63 -26.30
C SER A 31 6.93 31.55 -25.70
N ARG A 32 7.91 30.99 -24.96
CA ARG A 32 9.02 31.75 -24.35
C ARG A 32 10.31 31.74 -25.18
N PHE A 33 10.40 30.91 -26.21
CA PHE A 33 11.60 30.75 -27.05
C PHE A 33 11.19 30.73 -28.53
N PRO A 34 10.99 31.91 -29.16
CA PRO A 34 10.52 32.01 -30.54
C PRO A 34 11.52 31.48 -31.57
N PHE A 35 12.82 31.45 -31.23
CA PHE A 35 13.89 30.88 -32.06
C PHE A 35 14.22 29.43 -31.70
N GLY A 36 13.34 28.79 -30.92
CA GLY A 36 13.48 27.41 -30.51
C GLY A 36 14.43 27.19 -29.33
N ARG A 37 14.44 25.96 -28.84
CA ARG A 37 15.31 25.53 -27.74
C ARG A 37 15.47 24.01 -27.79
N LYS A 38 16.68 23.56 -27.46
CA LYS A 38 16.97 22.16 -27.19
C LYS A 38 16.35 21.73 -25.85
N VAL A 39 15.51 20.71 -25.88
CA VAL A 39 14.83 20.14 -24.71
C VAL A 39 15.33 18.72 -24.50
N ARG A 40 15.66 18.39 -23.25
CA ARG A 40 15.95 17.01 -22.83
C ARG A 40 14.82 16.50 -21.97
N VAL A 41 14.50 15.22 -22.12
CA VAL A 41 13.43 14.57 -21.35
C VAL A 41 14.06 13.54 -20.42
N LEU A 42 13.68 13.59 -19.14
CA LEU A 42 14.12 12.62 -18.14
C LEU A 42 12.90 12.01 -17.47
N LEU A 43 12.85 10.68 -17.44
CA LEU A 43 11.93 9.97 -16.56
C LEU A 43 12.28 10.28 -15.10
N LEU A 44 11.40 10.99 -14.39
CA LEU A 44 11.64 11.44 -13.01
C LEU A 44 11.23 10.39 -11.96
N HIS A 45 10.14 9.68 -12.22
CA HIS A 45 9.68 8.57 -11.39
C HIS A 45 8.70 7.68 -12.16
N THR A 46 8.53 6.46 -11.65
CA THR A 46 7.43 5.56 -11.95
C THR A 46 6.59 5.41 -10.68
N THR A 47 5.28 5.27 -10.83
CA THR A 47 4.34 5.10 -9.71
C THR A 47 3.30 4.06 -10.11
N GLY A 48 2.81 3.32 -9.13
CA GLY A 48 1.97 2.13 -9.31
C GLY A 48 1.50 1.60 -7.97
N ASP A 49 0.41 0.84 -7.97
CA ASP A 49 0.18 -0.14 -6.91
C ASP A 49 1.38 -1.12 -6.83
N GLN A 50 1.49 -1.85 -5.71
CA GLN A 50 2.64 -2.73 -5.49
C GLN A 50 2.83 -3.77 -6.60
N PRO A 51 1.79 -4.48 -7.07
CA PRO A 51 1.95 -5.42 -8.19
C PRO A 51 2.48 -4.75 -9.48
N ALA A 52 1.87 -3.64 -9.91
CA ALA A 52 2.22 -2.98 -11.16
C ALA A 52 3.62 -2.36 -11.11
N ILE A 53 3.98 -1.69 -10.01
CA ILE A 53 5.31 -1.07 -9.90
C ILE A 53 6.41 -2.12 -9.85
N ARG A 54 6.16 -3.28 -9.22
CA ARG A 54 7.10 -4.40 -9.19
C ARG A 54 7.30 -5.00 -10.56
N GLN A 55 6.22 -5.17 -11.32
CA GLN A 55 6.32 -5.67 -12.69
C GLN A 55 7.05 -4.67 -13.59
N LEU A 56 6.69 -3.39 -13.53
CA LEU A 56 7.28 -2.33 -14.34
C LEU A 56 8.79 -2.15 -14.08
N CYS A 57 9.20 -2.23 -12.81
CA CYS A 57 10.59 -1.99 -12.39
C CYS A 57 11.37 -3.28 -12.15
N GLY A 58 10.84 -4.44 -12.53
CA GLY A 58 11.52 -5.73 -12.43
C GLY A 58 11.73 -6.24 -11.01
N PHE A 59 11.03 -5.76 -10.00
CA PHE A 59 11.12 -6.34 -8.65
C PHE A 59 10.40 -7.69 -8.57
N SER A 60 10.82 -8.52 -7.61
CA SER A 60 10.12 -9.76 -7.26
C SER A 60 8.80 -9.49 -6.53
N ALA A 61 7.98 -10.54 -6.37
CA ALA A 61 6.70 -10.47 -5.68
C ALA A 61 6.83 -10.02 -4.22
N ALA A 62 5.76 -9.47 -3.65
CA ALA A 62 5.70 -9.02 -2.26
C ALA A 62 5.80 -10.17 -1.24
N THR A 63 5.58 -11.40 -1.68
CA THR A 63 5.71 -12.65 -0.89
C THR A 63 7.08 -13.31 -1.04
N SER A 64 7.92 -12.84 -1.97
CA SER A 64 9.25 -13.42 -2.19
C SER A 64 10.19 -13.15 -1.02
N THR A 65 11.20 -14.01 -0.81
CA THR A 65 12.26 -13.81 0.19
C THR A 65 12.87 -12.40 0.13
N ASN A 66 12.98 -11.83 -1.07
CA ASN A 66 13.45 -10.48 -1.33
C ASN A 66 12.29 -9.47 -1.51
N PHE A 67 11.32 -9.50 -0.60
CA PHE A 67 10.06 -8.78 -0.76
C PHE A 67 10.17 -7.25 -0.84
N CYS A 68 11.16 -6.62 -0.19
CA CYS A 68 11.27 -5.17 -0.17
C CYS A 68 12.06 -4.65 -1.38
N PRO A 69 11.49 -3.72 -2.18
CA PRO A 69 12.21 -3.06 -3.27
C PRO A 69 13.32 -2.09 -2.80
N TYR A 70 13.31 -1.70 -1.51
CA TYR A 70 14.10 -0.58 -1.01
C TYR A 70 15.20 -1.01 -0.02
N CYS A 71 14.99 -2.09 0.73
CA CYS A 71 15.98 -2.65 1.65
C CYS A 71 16.18 -4.16 1.43
N LYS A 72 17.15 -4.72 2.14
CA LYS A 72 17.56 -6.13 2.04
C LYS A 72 16.97 -7.05 3.11
N LEU A 73 16.10 -6.54 3.99
CA LEU A 73 15.39 -7.35 4.97
C LEU A 73 14.65 -8.50 4.26
N LYS A 74 14.75 -9.71 4.81
CA LYS A 74 14.11 -10.89 4.23
C LYS A 74 12.66 -11.00 4.68
N TYR A 75 11.81 -11.64 3.86
CA TYR A 75 10.38 -11.77 4.16
C TYR A 75 10.13 -12.50 5.49
N GLN A 76 10.96 -13.47 5.82
CA GLN A 76 10.91 -14.22 7.08
C GLN A 76 11.25 -13.33 8.29
N GLU A 77 12.01 -12.26 8.08
CA GLU A 77 12.46 -11.31 9.11
C GLU A 77 11.58 -10.04 9.17
N ARG A 78 10.45 -10.01 8.43
CA ARG A 78 9.62 -8.80 8.24
C ARG A 78 9.07 -8.19 9.54
N ASN A 79 9.03 -8.97 10.62
CA ASN A 79 8.63 -8.49 11.95
C ASN A 79 9.70 -7.60 12.63
N ASN A 80 10.93 -7.56 12.10
CA ASN A 80 11.92 -6.58 12.52
C ASN A 80 11.53 -5.19 12.00
N ILE A 81 10.98 -4.36 12.88
CA ILE A 81 10.59 -2.96 12.58
C ILE A 81 11.69 -1.93 12.88
N ASP A 82 12.87 -2.36 13.36
CA ASP A 82 14.02 -1.47 13.54
C ASP A 82 14.62 -1.10 12.18
N TYR A 83 14.01 -0.10 11.56
CA TYR A 83 14.36 0.39 10.23
C TYR A 83 15.82 0.87 10.10
N LYS A 84 16.49 1.17 11.22
CA LYS A 84 17.90 1.56 11.23
C LYS A 84 18.83 0.37 11.03
N SER A 85 18.38 -0.84 11.39
CA SER A 85 19.12 -2.08 11.17
C SER A 85 19.04 -2.56 9.72
N TRP A 86 18.09 -2.03 8.94
CA TRP A 86 17.84 -2.50 7.58
C TRP A 86 18.90 -2.01 6.61
N THR A 87 19.59 -2.95 5.95
CA THR A 87 20.55 -2.60 4.90
C THR A 87 19.82 -2.07 3.65
N PRO A 88 20.12 -0.87 3.15
CA PRO A 88 19.49 -0.35 1.94
C PRO A 88 19.97 -1.08 0.68
N ARG A 89 19.09 -1.16 -0.33
CA ARG A 89 19.49 -1.62 -1.67
C ARG A 89 20.25 -0.52 -2.40
N LEU A 90 21.33 -0.91 -3.08
CA LEU A 90 22.22 0.03 -3.77
C LEU A 90 22.24 -0.27 -5.26
N TRP A 91 21.61 0.60 -6.06
CA TRP A 91 21.52 0.41 -7.51
C TRP A 91 22.87 0.27 -8.20
N SER A 92 23.89 1.01 -7.74
CA SER A 92 25.26 0.90 -8.26
C SER A 92 25.85 -0.51 -8.15
N LYS A 93 25.38 -1.31 -7.17
CA LYS A 93 25.81 -2.70 -6.97
C LYS A 93 24.82 -3.70 -7.55
N GLU A 94 23.52 -3.40 -7.52
CA GLU A 94 22.46 -4.34 -7.89
C GLU A 94 22.10 -4.31 -9.38
N LYS A 95 22.44 -3.25 -10.12
CA LYS A 95 22.23 -3.18 -11.58
C LYS A 95 22.83 -4.38 -12.31
N ARG A 96 23.96 -4.90 -11.83
CA ARG A 96 24.61 -6.10 -12.40
C ARG A 96 23.72 -7.35 -12.36
N TYR A 97 22.84 -7.49 -11.36
CA TYR A 97 21.93 -8.63 -11.26
C TYR A 97 20.82 -8.56 -12.30
N SER A 98 20.29 -7.36 -12.54
CA SER A 98 19.35 -7.10 -13.64
C SER A 98 20.01 -7.38 -15.00
N THR A 99 21.26 -6.95 -15.21
CA THR A 99 22.01 -7.25 -16.44
C THR A 99 22.23 -8.75 -16.61
N ALA A 100 22.64 -9.44 -15.55
CA ALA A 100 22.82 -10.90 -15.56
C ALA A 100 21.51 -11.65 -15.87
N TYR A 101 20.37 -11.16 -15.36
CA TYR A 101 19.05 -11.72 -15.70
C TYR A 101 18.75 -11.59 -17.20
N ARG A 102 19.02 -10.41 -17.77
CA ARG A 102 18.81 -10.15 -19.21
C ARG A 102 19.67 -11.08 -20.07
N GLU A 103 20.93 -11.27 -19.68
CA GLU A 103 21.93 -12.05 -20.42
C GLU A 103 21.83 -13.57 -20.16
N ALA A 104 21.07 -13.98 -19.15
CA ALA A 104 20.83 -15.39 -18.87
C ALA A 104 20.12 -16.07 -20.05
N LYS A 105 20.72 -17.17 -20.52
CA LYS A 105 20.24 -17.96 -21.67
C LYS A 105 19.14 -18.95 -21.33
N THR A 106 18.95 -19.26 -20.05
CA THR A 106 17.98 -20.26 -19.59
C THR A 106 17.02 -19.66 -18.57
N GLU A 107 15.77 -20.10 -18.63
CA GLU A 107 14.74 -19.67 -17.67
C GLU A 107 15.12 -20.10 -16.25
N LYS A 108 15.67 -21.31 -16.09
CA LYS A 108 16.22 -21.78 -14.80
C LYS A 108 17.20 -20.77 -14.19
N LYS A 109 18.12 -20.22 -15.00
CA LYS A 109 19.11 -19.27 -14.49
C LYS A 109 18.48 -17.93 -14.11
N ARG A 110 17.45 -17.49 -14.85
CA ARG A 110 16.66 -16.31 -14.52
C ARG A 110 15.94 -16.48 -13.19
N THR A 111 15.27 -17.61 -12.97
CA THR A 111 14.62 -17.94 -11.69
C THR A 111 15.62 -17.92 -10.53
N GLU A 112 16.77 -18.60 -10.65
CA GLU A 112 17.83 -18.58 -9.62
C GLU A 112 18.30 -17.15 -9.26
N LEU A 113 18.46 -16.28 -10.26
CA LEU A 113 18.88 -14.89 -10.05
C LEU A 113 17.80 -14.08 -9.31
N VAL A 114 16.54 -14.27 -9.68
CA VAL A 114 15.41 -13.58 -9.02
C VAL A 114 15.23 -14.08 -7.59
N ASP A 115 15.34 -15.38 -7.33
CA ASP A 115 15.23 -15.92 -5.99
C ASP A 115 16.35 -15.40 -5.09
N SER A 116 17.57 -15.31 -5.63
CA SER A 116 18.74 -14.83 -4.90
C SER A 116 18.68 -13.33 -4.60
N TYR A 117 18.31 -12.51 -5.60
CA TYR A 117 18.48 -11.05 -5.55
C TYR A 117 17.19 -10.24 -5.59
N GLY A 118 16.06 -10.83 -5.96
CA GLY A 118 14.75 -10.20 -6.04
C GLY A 118 14.58 -9.20 -7.18
N LEU A 119 15.36 -9.36 -8.26
CA LEU A 119 15.41 -8.38 -9.35
C LEU A 119 15.53 -9.05 -10.72
N ARG A 120 14.65 -8.64 -11.63
CA ARG A 120 14.56 -8.98 -13.04
C ARG A 120 15.05 -7.81 -13.90
N TRP A 121 15.21 -8.07 -15.20
CA TRP A 121 15.40 -7.00 -16.17
C TRP A 121 14.09 -6.25 -16.43
N SER A 122 14.20 -4.91 -16.48
CA SER A 122 13.21 -4.01 -17.08
C SER A 122 13.95 -3.10 -18.06
N PRO A 123 13.38 -2.79 -19.24
CA PRO A 123 13.97 -1.82 -20.17
C PRO A 123 14.35 -0.49 -19.54
N LEU A 124 13.62 -0.05 -18.50
CA LEU A 124 13.95 1.18 -17.76
C LEU A 124 15.34 1.14 -17.10
N HIS A 125 15.90 -0.04 -16.84
CA HIS A 125 17.25 -0.21 -16.27
C HIS A 125 18.36 0.18 -17.26
N ALA A 126 18.03 0.30 -18.56
CA ALA A 126 18.94 0.82 -19.59
C ALA A 126 19.15 2.34 -19.46
N LEU A 127 18.18 3.08 -18.89
CA LEU A 127 18.30 4.51 -18.67
C LEU A 127 19.38 4.81 -17.63
N ARG A 128 20.41 5.59 -18.02
CA ARG A 128 21.58 5.85 -17.18
C ARG A 128 21.23 6.57 -15.87
N HIS A 129 20.27 7.49 -15.93
CA HIS A 129 19.83 8.26 -14.75
C HIS A 129 18.80 7.53 -13.88
N TYR A 130 18.19 6.46 -14.38
CA TYR A 130 17.11 5.79 -13.68
C TYR A 130 17.64 4.83 -12.60
N ASN A 131 17.07 4.94 -11.41
CA ASN A 131 17.36 4.10 -10.26
C ASN A 131 16.02 3.60 -9.68
N PRO A 132 15.62 2.34 -9.92
CA PRO A 132 14.30 1.85 -9.51
C PRO A 132 14.12 1.87 -7.99
N MET A 133 15.16 1.62 -7.20
CA MET A 133 15.12 1.65 -5.72
C MET A 133 14.85 3.06 -5.18
N ARG A 134 15.00 4.07 -6.03
CA ARG A 134 14.83 5.48 -5.67
C ARG A 134 13.72 6.19 -6.42
N MET A 135 13.32 5.67 -7.58
CA MET A 135 12.44 6.32 -8.54
C MET A 135 11.20 5.48 -8.84
N ALA A 136 11.08 4.27 -8.28
CA ALA A 136 9.84 3.49 -8.27
C ALA A 136 9.07 3.79 -6.98
N LEU A 137 8.15 4.74 -7.06
CA LEU A 137 7.43 5.30 -5.93
C LEU A 137 6.26 4.37 -5.58
N PRO A 138 6.15 3.93 -4.31
CA PRO A 138 5.02 3.13 -3.88
C PRO A 138 3.77 4.01 -3.80
N ASP A 139 2.61 3.51 -4.22
CA ASP A 139 1.38 4.26 -4.01
C ASP A 139 0.91 4.20 -2.55
N ALA A 140 0.88 5.37 -1.91
CA ALA A 140 0.42 5.55 -0.55
C ALA A 140 -1.08 5.28 -0.38
N SER A 141 -1.91 5.67 -1.35
CA SER A 141 -3.36 5.55 -1.22
C SER A 141 -3.76 4.07 -1.17
N HIS A 142 -3.18 3.29 -2.09
CA HIS A 142 -3.33 1.83 -2.10
C HIS A 142 -2.70 1.17 -0.87
N MET A 143 -1.49 1.58 -0.47
CA MET A 143 -0.86 1.07 0.75
C MET A 143 -1.75 1.29 1.97
N MET A 144 -2.24 2.51 2.20
CA MET A 144 -3.08 2.82 3.35
C MET A 144 -4.40 2.05 3.30
N ALA A 145 -5.01 1.89 2.12
CA ALA A 145 -6.21 1.06 1.96
C ALA A 145 -5.95 -0.40 2.36
N CYS A 146 -4.82 -0.98 1.95
CA CYS A 146 -4.44 -2.34 2.34
C CYS A 146 -4.20 -2.46 3.85
N ILE A 147 -3.51 -1.50 4.47
CA ILE A 147 -3.28 -1.48 5.92
C ILE A 147 -4.60 -1.34 6.68
N PHE A 148 -5.50 -0.44 6.25
CA PHE A 148 -6.81 -0.30 6.87
C PHE A 148 -7.64 -1.58 6.74
N ARG A 149 -7.63 -2.24 5.58
CA ARG A 149 -8.33 -3.50 5.38
C ARG A 149 -7.80 -4.59 6.30
N HIS A 150 -6.47 -4.75 6.37
CA HIS A 150 -5.82 -5.70 7.28
C HIS A 150 -6.19 -5.42 8.74
N HIS A 151 -6.16 -4.16 9.15
CA HIS A 151 -6.48 -3.78 10.52
C HIS A 151 -7.95 -4.02 10.87
N ILE A 152 -8.87 -3.61 9.99
CA ILE A 152 -10.32 -3.72 10.22
C ILE A 152 -10.78 -5.17 10.16
N ARG A 153 -10.40 -5.91 9.11
CA ARG A 153 -10.87 -7.30 8.90
C ARG A 153 -10.02 -8.31 9.64
N GLY A 154 -8.70 -8.24 9.50
CA GLY A 154 -7.78 -9.21 10.08
C GLY A 154 -7.65 -9.00 11.59
N ILE A 155 -7.22 -7.81 12.01
CA ILE A 155 -6.90 -7.56 13.42
C ILE A 155 -8.16 -7.40 14.28
N TYR A 156 -9.13 -6.60 13.85
CA TYR A 156 -10.36 -6.39 14.60
C TYR A 156 -11.46 -7.42 14.31
N GLY A 157 -11.27 -8.31 13.33
CA GLY A 157 -12.26 -9.34 13.01
C GLY A 157 -13.59 -8.79 12.46
N MET A 158 -13.61 -7.54 11.95
CA MET A 158 -14.84 -6.95 11.43
C MET A 158 -15.18 -7.59 10.07
N SER A 159 -16.30 -8.30 9.99
CA SER A 159 -16.82 -8.85 8.75
C SER A 159 -17.19 -7.70 7.81
N THR A 160 -16.33 -7.38 6.85
CA THR A 160 -16.65 -6.45 5.74
C THR A 160 -16.28 -7.10 4.42
N ARG A 161 -17.28 -7.37 3.56
CA ARG A 161 -17.04 -7.80 2.17
C ARG A 161 -16.68 -6.54 1.38
N ILE A 162 -15.43 -6.45 0.97
CA ILE A 162 -14.87 -5.34 0.20
C ILE A 162 -14.53 -5.92 -1.18
N GLN A 163 -14.88 -5.25 -2.27
CA GLN A 163 -14.56 -5.74 -3.62
C GLN A 163 -13.06 -5.58 -3.75
N ASP A 164 -12.42 -6.63 -4.23
CA ASP A 164 -11.13 -6.50 -4.89
C ASP A 164 -11.33 -5.96 -6.31
N ASP A 165 -11.77 -4.70 -6.38
CA ASP A 165 -11.60 -3.86 -7.57
C ASP A 165 -10.10 -3.68 -7.87
N LEU A 166 -9.29 -3.82 -6.83
CA LEU A 166 -7.84 -3.80 -6.84
C LEU A 166 -7.40 -5.24 -7.04
N ARG A 167 -6.86 -5.56 -8.22
CA ARG A 167 -6.19 -6.83 -8.48
C ARG A 167 -4.98 -6.96 -7.54
N LEU A 168 -5.24 -7.34 -6.30
CA LEU A 168 -4.25 -7.96 -5.44
C LEU A 168 -3.77 -9.17 -6.23
N GLY A 169 -2.50 -9.19 -6.59
CA GLY A 169 -1.90 -10.46 -7.01
C GLY A 169 -2.09 -11.41 -5.83
N GLU A 170 -2.88 -12.46 -6.07
CA GLU A 170 -3.10 -13.65 -5.25
C GLU A 170 -2.18 -13.69 -4.01
N ASP A 171 -2.62 -13.06 -2.92
CA ASP A 171 -2.06 -13.33 -1.59
C ASP A 171 -2.79 -14.59 -1.10
N GLU A 172 -2.18 -15.75 -1.33
CA GLU A 172 -2.64 -17.08 -0.92
C GLU A 172 -2.80 -17.25 0.62
N ASP A 173 -2.57 -16.21 1.42
CA ASP A 173 -2.90 -16.21 2.86
C ASP A 173 -4.40 -15.97 3.14
N GLU A 174 -5.24 -15.73 2.12
CA GLU A 174 -6.72 -15.69 2.28
C GLU A 174 -7.37 -17.09 2.17
N ALA A 175 -6.60 -18.13 1.84
CA ALA A 175 -7.10 -19.49 1.61
C ALA A 175 -7.13 -20.38 2.87
N SER A 176 -7.65 -19.90 4.01
CA SER A 176 -8.14 -20.79 5.09
C SER A 176 -9.03 -20.13 6.16
N PHE A 177 -9.78 -19.07 5.84
CA PHE A 177 -10.83 -18.60 6.76
C PHE A 177 -12.17 -19.25 6.42
N THR A 178 -12.33 -20.51 6.84
CA THR A 178 -13.67 -21.06 7.10
C THR A 178 -14.22 -20.34 8.34
N PRO A 179 -15.43 -19.75 8.29
CA PRO A 179 -16.08 -19.23 9.48
C PRO A 179 -16.36 -20.41 10.42
N LEU A 180 -15.47 -20.64 11.38
CA LEU A 180 -15.67 -21.64 12.42
C LEU A 180 -16.98 -21.31 13.15
N GLN A 181 -17.82 -22.33 13.34
CA GLN A 181 -19.07 -22.31 14.11
C GLN A 181 -18.91 -21.69 15.52
N GLU A 182 -17.66 -21.54 15.99
CA GLU A 182 -17.25 -20.84 17.21
C GLU A 182 -17.62 -19.34 17.26
N LEU A 183 -17.75 -18.67 16.11
CA LEU A 183 -18.17 -17.25 16.06
C LEU A 183 -19.62 -17.04 16.56
N SER A 184 -20.46 -18.07 16.47
CA SER A 184 -21.86 -18.07 16.96
C SER A 184 -21.93 -18.27 18.49
N GLU A 185 -21.05 -19.09 19.06
CA GLU A 185 -21.02 -19.35 20.50
C GLU A 185 -20.33 -18.23 21.28
N ALA A 186 -19.27 -17.63 20.73
CA ALA A 186 -18.64 -16.42 21.27
C ALA A 186 -19.64 -15.26 21.42
N TRP A 187 -20.60 -15.16 20.49
CA TRP A 187 -21.66 -14.15 20.49
C TRP A 187 -22.70 -14.34 21.61
N LEU A 188 -23.02 -15.58 21.99
CA LEU A 188 -23.98 -15.91 23.07
C LEU A 188 -23.38 -15.70 24.46
N VAL A 189 -22.08 -15.98 24.63
CA VAL A 189 -21.34 -15.81 25.90
C VAL A 189 -21.07 -14.32 26.17
N LEU A 190 -20.73 -13.53 25.15
CA LEU A 190 -20.54 -12.06 25.26
C LEU A 190 -21.79 -11.33 25.79
N ARG A 191 -22.98 -11.88 25.54
CA ARG A 191 -24.26 -11.23 25.88
C ARG A 191 -24.81 -11.64 27.25
N ARG A 192 -24.37 -12.76 27.84
CA ARG A 192 -24.97 -13.35 29.07
C ARG A 192 -23.96 -13.84 30.12
N GLY A 193 -22.66 -13.85 29.84
CA GLY A 193 -21.63 -14.37 30.75
C GLY A 193 -21.16 -13.37 31.81
N ASN A 194 -20.88 -13.88 33.02
CA ASN A 194 -20.23 -13.13 34.09
C ASN A 194 -18.70 -13.29 34.07
N SER A 195 -18.00 -12.42 34.83
CA SER A 195 -16.54 -12.21 34.80
C SER A 195 -15.66 -13.47 34.75
N ALA A 196 -16.05 -14.56 35.42
CA ALA A 196 -15.27 -15.81 35.47
C ALA A 196 -15.32 -16.66 34.19
N THR A 197 -16.17 -16.29 33.22
CA THR A 197 -16.32 -16.99 31.93
C THR A 197 -15.48 -16.33 30.83
N LEU A 198 -15.11 -15.06 31.01
CA LEU A 198 -14.27 -14.27 30.08
C LEU A 198 -12.79 -14.68 30.14
N ASP A 199 -12.30 -15.15 31.29
CA ASP A 199 -10.91 -15.59 31.48
C ASP A 199 -10.52 -16.86 30.71
N ARG A 200 -11.51 -17.55 30.11
CA ARG A 200 -11.31 -18.78 29.33
C ARG A 200 -11.42 -18.59 27.82
N LEU A 201 -11.69 -17.38 27.34
CA LEU A 201 -11.81 -17.09 25.91
C LEU A 201 -10.54 -16.37 25.40
N SER A 202 -9.98 -16.92 24.33
CA SER A 202 -8.86 -16.33 23.60
C SER A 202 -9.23 -14.93 23.04
N PRO A 203 -8.24 -14.07 22.73
CA PRO A 203 -8.37 -12.61 22.74
C PRO A 203 -9.10 -12.05 21.51
N THR A 204 -10.43 -12.06 21.51
CA THR A 204 -11.25 -11.43 20.46
C THR A 204 -12.60 -10.96 21.00
N ALA A 205 -12.75 -9.65 21.17
CA ALA A 205 -14.04 -8.98 21.28
C ALA A 205 -13.91 -7.56 20.69
N ALA A 206 -14.25 -7.39 19.42
CA ALA A 206 -14.53 -6.06 18.87
C ALA A 206 -16.00 -5.70 19.20
N PRO A 207 -16.28 -4.46 19.66
CA PRO A 207 -17.66 -4.02 19.86
C PRO A 207 -18.45 -4.08 18.54
N ASP A 208 -19.79 -4.17 18.63
CA ASP A 208 -20.69 -4.04 17.47
C ASP A 208 -20.67 -2.60 16.95
N LEU A 209 -19.59 -2.30 16.25
CA LEU A 209 -19.28 -0.99 15.74
C LEU A 209 -20.23 -0.59 14.60
N ALA A 210 -20.91 -1.58 13.99
CA ALA A 210 -21.97 -1.34 13.01
C ALA A 210 -23.19 -0.70 13.70
N ALA A 211 -23.64 -1.24 14.84
CA ALA A 211 -24.68 -0.61 15.65
C ALA A 211 -24.28 0.81 16.10
N LEU A 212 -23.02 1.01 16.49
CA LEU A 212 -22.55 2.32 16.92
C LEU A 212 -22.52 3.36 15.79
N ILE A 213 -22.08 2.97 14.58
CA ILE A 213 -22.10 3.83 13.38
C ILE A 213 -23.53 4.30 13.07
N HIS A 214 -24.52 3.42 13.24
CA HIS A 214 -25.93 3.77 13.03
C HIS A 214 -26.48 4.79 14.03
N THR A 215 -25.89 4.91 15.23
CA THR A 215 -26.34 5.86 16.26
C THR A 215 -25.72 7.26 16.15
N MET A 216 -24.73 7.47 15.28
CA MET A 216 -24.04 8.76 15.19
C MET A 216 -24.84 9.81 14.41
N GLN A 217 -25.03 10.99 15.01
CA GLN A 217 -25.58 12.15 14.31
C GLN A 217 -24.60 12.60 13.21
N LYS A 218 -25.10 12.62 11.97
CA LYS A 218 -24.30 12.72 10.75
C LYS A 218 -24.29 14.15 10.17
N PRO A 219 -23.13 14.69 9.76
CA PRO A 219 -23.09 15.86 8.90
C PRO A 219 -23.70 15.53 7.52
N SER A 220 -24.49 16.44 6.95
CA SER A 220 -25.20 16.26 5.68
C SER A 220 -24.30 15.98 4.47
N TRP A 221 -23.03 16.40 4.53
CA TRP A 221 -22.03 16.24 3.47
C TRP A 221 -21.30 14.89 3.47
N LEU A 222 -21.52 14.05 4.49
CA LEU A 222 -20.86 12.74 4.60
C LEU A 222 -21.77 11.65 4.00
N PRO A 223 -21.36 10.98 2.90
CA PRO A 223 -22.13 9.89 2.30
C PRO A 223 -22.37 8.77 3.32
N LYS A 224 -23.54 8.13 3.28
CA LYS A 224 -23.88 7.03 4.19
C LYS A 224 -22.79 5.94 4.14
N PRO A 225 -22.29 5.45 5.29
CA PRO A 225 -21.60 4.17 5.31
C PRO A 225 -22.59 3.10 4.80
N THR A 226 -22.08 2.04 4.17
CA THR A 226 -22.89 0.86 3.79
C THR A 226 -23.64 0.38 5.04
N SER A 227 -24.94 0.14 4.93
CA SER A 227 -25.80 -0.09 6.08
C SER A 227 -25.45 -1.39 6.80
N LYS A 228 -24.76 -2.30 6.09
CA LYS A 228 -24.18 -3.53 6.62
C LYS A 228 -22.82 -3.79 5.97
N PRO A 229 -21.74 -3.26 6.55
CA PRO A 229 -20.40 -3.69 6.17
C PRO A 229 -20.34 -5.22 6.35
N GLY A 230 -20.15 -6.02 5.29
CA GLY A 230 -20.08 -7.49 5.39
C GLY A 230 -21.22 -8.30 4.77
N ASP A 231 -22.37 -7.70 4.48
CA ASP A 231 -23.53 -8.43 3.95
C ASP A 231 -23.36 -8.75 2.45
N PRO A 232 -23.55 -10.01 2.01
CA PRO A 232 -23.52 -10.40 0.60
C PRO A 232 -24.41 -9.53 -0.32
N SER A 233 -25.49 -8.96 0.23
CA SER A 233 -26.51 -8.22 -0.53
C SER A 233 -26.16 -6.74 -0.81
N GLU A 234 -25.18 -6.14 -0.12
CA GLU A 234 -24.85 -4.71 -0.28
C GLU A 234 -23.71 -4.44 -1.28
N GLY A 235 -23.22 -5.49 -1.95
CA GLY A 235 -22.04 -5.37 -2.79
C GLY A 235 -20.82 -5.01 -1.94
N SER A 236 -19.91 -4.23 -2.48
CA SER A 236 -18.55 -4.18 -2.01
C SER A 236 -18.03 -2.74 -1.88
N LEU A 237 -17.23 -2.51 -0.84
CA LEU A 237 -16.77 -1.16 -0.49
C LEU A 237 -15.67 -0.65 -1.44
N LYS A 238 -15.97 0.40 -2.23
CA LYS A 238 -14.97 1.13 -3.02
C LYS A 238 -13.88 1.76 -2.13
N SER A 239 -12.67 1.98 -2.66
CA SER A 239 -11.51 2.56 -1.93
C SER A 239 -11.84 3.86 -1.18
N SER A 240 -12.59 4.77 -1.81
CA SER A 240 -13.00 6.04 -1.18
C SER A 240 -13.96 5.85 0.01
N SER A 241 -14.77 4.77 0.01
CA SER A 241 -15.68 4.43 1.10
C SER A 241 -14.94 3.76 2.26
N LEU A 242 -13.96 2.90 1.96
CA LEU A 242 -13.07 2.32 2.97
C LEU A 242 -12.28 3.40 3.72
N ARG A 243 -11.75 4.39 2.99
CA ARG A 243 -10.99 5.49 3.61
C ARG A 243 -11.86 6.33 4.55
N ARG A 244 -13.11 6.63 4.17
CA ARG A 244 -14.06 7.33 5.06
C ARG A 244 -14.40 6.52 6.30
N LEU A 245 -14.63 5.21 6.14
CA LEU A 245 -14.86 4.30 7.26
C LEU A 245 -13.67 4.32 8.23
N ALA A 246 -12.46 4.16 7.70
CA ALA A 246 -11.24 4.08 8.50
C ALA A 246 -10.83 5.41 9.13
N GLU A 247 -10.89 6.53 8.41
CA GLU A 247 -10.36 7.81 8.91
C GLU A 247 -11.36 8.65 9.71
N ILE A 248 -12.67 8.41 9.55
CA ILE A 248 -13.71 9.25 10.18
C ILE A 248 -14.56 8.42 11.12
N TRP A 249 -15.22 7.38 10.60
CA TRP A 249 -16.22 6.65 11.36
C TRP A 249 -15.59 5.80 12.47
N LEU A 250 -14.58 5.00 12.14
CA LEU A 250 -13.94 4.09 13.08
C LEU A 250 -13.26 4.84 14.25
N PRO A 251 -12.49 5.93 14.07
CA PRO A 251 -11.88 6.66 15.18
C PRO A 251 -12.93 7.21 16.14
N VAL A 252 -14.01 7.82 15.63
CA VAL A 252 -15.09 8.36 16.48
C VAL A 252 -15.75 7.25 17.28
N SER A 253 -16.05 6.12 16.62
CA SER A 253 -16.59 4.94 17.26
C SER A 253 -15.69 4.40 18.38
N LEU A 254 -14.41 4.20 18.09
CA LEU A 254 -13.45 3.67 19.06
C LEU A 254 -13.20 4.64 20.21
N ILE A 255 -13.25 5.96 19.98
CA ILE A 255 -13.13 6.96 21.04
C ILE A 255 -14.34 6.87 21.99
N ARG A 256 -15.55 6.67 21.46
CA ARG A 256 -16.76 6.55 22.29
C ARG A 256 -16.73 5.26 23.11
N GLU A 257 -16.35 4.14 22.50
CA GLU A 257 -16.35 2.83 23.15
C GLU A 257 -15.15 2.63 24.08
N TRP A 258 -13.93 2.86 23.60
CA TRP A 258 -12.70 2.56 24.32
C TRP A 258 -12.10 3.78 25.03
N GLY A 259 -12.65 4.98 24.78
CA GLY A 259 -12.22 6.20 25.43
C GLY A 259 -12.44 6.23 26.95
N PRO A 260 -13.60 5.79 27.48
CA PRO A 260 -13.87 5.78 28.92
C PRO A 260 -12.98 4.83 29.73
N TYR A 261 -12.33 3.85 29.10
CA TYR A 261 -11.49 2.89 29.79
C TYR A 261 -10.19 3.51 30.34
N PRO A 262 -9.62 2.98 31.45
CA PRO A 262 -8.38 3.47 32.04
C PRO A 262 -7.20 3.49 31.06
N LYS A 263 -6.24 4.42 31.24
CA LYS A 263 -5.10 4.65 30.32
C LYS A 263 -4.24 3.42 29.98
N GLY A 264 -4.19 2.43 30.86
CA GLY A 264 -3.42 1.20 30.67
C GLY A 264 -4.24 -0.02 30.19
N SER A 265 -5.57 0.11 30.07
CA SER A 265 -6.40 -1.01 29.64
C SER A 265 -6.07 -1.43 28.21
N ARG A 266 -6.37 -2.69 27.87
CA ARG A 266 -6.14 -3.22 26.52
C ARG A 266 -6.92 -2.42 25.47
N GLU A 267 -8.17 -2.09 25.73
CA GLU A 267 -9.06 -1.29 24.88
C GLU A 267 -8.47 0.09 24.61
N ARG A 268 -8.00 0.77 25.66
CA ARG A 268 -7.40 2.10 25.54
C ARG A 268 -6.09 2.05 24.75
N ARG A 269 -5.28 1.00 24.92
CA ARG A 269 -4.07 0.76 24.11
C ARG A 269 -4.41 0.48 22.65
N MET A 270 -5.47 -0.29 22.36
CA MET A 270 -5.97 -0.53 20.99
C MET A 270 -6.45 0.76 20.33
N LEU A 271 -7.21 1.60 21.05
CA LEU A 271 -7.59 2.93 20.57
C LEU A 271 -6.34 3.76 20.25
N GLN A 272 -5.37 3.82 21.16
CA GLN A 272 -4.14 4.57 20.96
C GLN A 272 -3.33 4.06 19.75
N ASN A 273 -3.24 2.74 19.58
CA ASN A 273 -2.62 2.12 18.41
C ASN A 273 -3.30 2.56 17.11
N TYR A 274 -4.64 2.52 17.05
CA TYR A 274 -5.39 2.97 15.89
C TYR A 274 -5.18 4.46 15.60
N MET A 275 -5.13 5.30 16.65
CA MET A 275 -4.88 6.73 16.48
C MET A 275 -3.48 7.02 15.92
N HIS A 276 -2.47 6.19 16.20
CA HIS A 276 -1.16 6.28 15.53
C HIS A 276 -1.28 6.02 14.02
N LEU A 277 -2.04 5.00 13.61
CA LEU A 277 -2.30 4.69 12.20
C LEU A 277 -3.03 5.84 11.49
N ILE A 278 -4.07 6.41 12.11
CA ILE A 278 -4.80 7.56 11.57
C ILE A 278 -3.90 8.78 11.45
N SER A 279 -3.09 9.06 12.48
CA SER A 279 -2.15 10.18 12.47
C SER A 279 -1.15 10.03 11.32
N ALA A 280 -0.60 8.83 11.13
CA ALA A 280 0.27 8.54 9.98
C ALA A 280 -0.46 8.78 8.65
N SER A 281 -1.69 8.29 8.47
CA SER A 281 -2.47 8.52 7.24
C SER A 281 -2.69 10.01 6.96
N VAL A 282 -3.14 10.77 7.96
CA VAL A 282 -3.44 12.21 7.80
C VAL A 282 -2.18 13.00 7.46
N LEU A 283 -1.06 12.70 8.11
CA LEU A 283 0.22 13.37 7.85
C LEU A 283 0.74 13.07 6.46
N LEU A 284 0.63 11.81 6.02
CA LEU A 284 1.05 11.36 4.71
C LEU A 284 0.24 12.07 3.59
N HIS A 285 -1.04 12.35 3.85
CA HIS A 285 -1.94 13.04 2.93
C HIS A 285 -1.99 14.57 3.09
N LYS A 286 -1.00 15.20 3.74
CA LYS A 286 -0.91 16.68 3.75
C LYS A 286 -0.38 17.22 2.42
N ARG A 287 -1.06 18.23 1.86
CA ARG A 287 -0.67 18.95 0.63
C ARG A 287 0.65 19.71 0.71
N ARG A 288 1.17 19.90 1.92
CA ARG A 288 2.46 20.57 2.18
C ARG A 288 3.23 19.71 3.16
N THR A 289 4.51 19.49 2.87
CA THR A 289 5.42 18.75 3.73
C THR A 289 6.55 19.65 4.21
N ARG A 290 7.08 19.34 5.38
CA ARG A 290 8.25 19.96 6.02
C ARG A 290 8.90 18.91 6.91
N GLN A 291 10.15 19.09 7.31
CA GLN A 291 10.87 18.11 8.12
C GLN A 291 10.17 17.73 9.44
N SER A 292 9.40 18.64 10.04
CA SER A 292 8.59 18.32 11.23
C SER A 292 7.44 17.34 10.93
N ILE A 293 6.77 17.49 9.78
CA ILE A 293 5.68 16.60 9.34
C ILE A 293 6.25 15.22 9.02
N ILE A 294 7.38 15.16 8.31
CA ILE A 294 8.04 13.90 7.93
C ILE A 294 8.47 13.13 9.18
N ARG A 295 9.13 13.80 10.13
CA ARG A 295 9.51 13.19 11.42
C ARG A 295 8.31 12.71 12.20
N ARG A 296 7.22 13.49 12.23
CA ARG A 296 6.00 13.07 12.92
C ARG A 296 5.36 11.86 12.22
N TYR A 297 5.26 11.86 10.90
CA TYR A 297 4.76 10.72 10.13
C TYR A 297 5.54 9.45 10.48
N HIS A 298 6.87 9.51 10.42
CA HIS A 298 7.73 8.37 10.71
C HIS A 298 7.53 7.88 12.15
N HIS A 299 7.44 8.79 13.11
CA HIS A 299 7.15 8.46 14.51
C HIS A 299 5.81 7.74 14.67
N GLU A 300 4.73 8.27 14.09
CA GLU A 300 3.39 7.67 14.17
C GLU A 300 3.35 6.29 13.51
N ALA A 301 3.95 6.14 12.32
CA ALA A 301 4.05 4.87 11.62
C ALA A 301 4.81 3.81 12.44
N HIS A 302 5.93 4.18 13.05
CA HIS A 302 6.70 3.28 13.91
C HIS A 302 5.93 2.90 15.18
N ARG A 303 5.34 3.88 15.89
CA ARG A 303 4.55 3.64 17.11
C ARG A 303 3.35 2.75 16.84
N TYR A 304 2.70 2.90 15.69
CA TYR A 304 1.65 2.00 15.25
C TYR A 304 2.16 0.55 15.16
N LEU A 305 3.25 0.28 14.44
CA LEU A 305 3.72 -1.11 14.28
C LEU A 305 4.24 -1.72 15.58
N GLU A 306 4.97 -0.93 16.37
CA GLU A 306 5.52 -1.36 17.66
C GLU A 306 4.40 -1.78 18.63
N THR A 307 3.44 -0.89 18.89
CA THR A 307 2.34 -1.20 19.81
C THR A 307 1.36 -2.21 19.25
N ARG A 308 1.26 -2.36 17.91
CA ARG A 308 0.47 -3.41 17.27
C ARG A 308 1.09 -4.79 17.53
N ALA A 309 2.41 -4.92 17.41
CA ALA A 309 3.10 -6.18 17.69
C ALA A 309 2.91 -6.63 19.16
N GLU A 310 2.90 -5.67 20.10
CA GLU A 310 2.59 -5.95 21.51
C GLU A 310 1.14 -6.39 21.73
N LEU A 311 0.18 -5.73 21.07
CA LEU A 311 -1.25 -5.99 21.26
C LEU A 311 -1.72 -7.24 20.53
N PHE A 312 -1.15 -7.54 19.37
CA PHE A 312 -1.58 -8.56 18.42
C PHE A 312 -0.37 -9.40 17.94
N PRO A 313 0.27 -10.16 18.84
CA PRO A 313 1.52 -10.87 18.55
C PRO A 313 1.38 -11.98 17.50
N THR A 314 0.17 -12.46 17.25
CA THR A 314 -0.14 -13.46 16.23
C THR A 314 -0.05 -12.92 14.80
N PHE A 315 -0.12 -11.60 14.62
CA PHE A 315 -0.10 -10.97 13.31
C PHE A 315 1.30 -10.52 12.95
N SER A 316 1.84 -11.05 11.86
CA SER A 316 3.11 -10.58 11.29
C SER A 316 2.95 -9.27 10.55
N VAL A 317 4.03 -8.48 10.45
CA VAL A 317 4.08 -7.26 9.66
C VAL A 317 3.85 -7.59 8.19
N THR A 318 2.90 -6.92 7.55
CA THR A 318 2.63 -7.11 6.12
C THR A 318 3.65 -6.36 5.25
N PRO A 319 3.85 -6.73 3.97
CA PRO A 319 4.69 -5.96 3.05
C PRO A 319 4.30 -4.48 2.94
N TYR A 320 3.00 -4.16 2.99
CA TYR A 320 2.51 -2.78 2.95
C TYR A 320 2.87 -2.01 4.22
N GLU A 321 2.72 -2.62 5.39
CA GLU A 321 3.15 -2.03 6.67
C GLU A 321 4.65 -1.82 6.74
N HIS A 322 5.45 -2.73 6.18
CA HIS A 322 6.89 -2.53 6.06
C HIS A 322 7.22 -1.34 5.15
N ILE A 323 6.55 -1.22 3.99
CA ILE A 323 6.76 -0.11 3.05
C ILE A 323 6.37 1.23 3.66
N MET A 324 5.40 1.26 4.58
CA MET A 324 5.03 2.47 5.34
C MET A 324 6.24 3.10 6.05
N LEU A 325 7.19 2.30 6.56
CA LEU A 325 8.40 2.85 7.21
C LEU A 325 9.38 3.51 6.22
N HIS A 326 9.33 3.14 4.93
CA HIS A 326 10.13 3.77 3.87
C HIS A 326 9.55 5.10 3.37
N PHE A 327 8.27 5.40 3.60
CA PHE A 327 7.61 6.59 3.03
C PHE A 327 8.21 7.93 3.45
N SER A 328 8.80 8.00 4.65
CA SER A 328 9.51 9.19 5.10
C SER A 328 10.61 9.61 4.12
N TRP A 329 11.38 8.65 3.60
CA TRP A 329 12.43 8.87 2.62
C TRP A 329 11.89 9.42 1.28
N PHE A 330 10.73 8.94 0.84
CA PHE A 330 10.06 9.45 -0.37
C PHE A 330 9.54 10.88 -0.18
N LEU A 331 8.96 11.19 0.98
CA LEU A 331 8.48 12.54 1.30
C LEU A 331 9.61 13.57 1.35
N GLU A 332 10.78 13.19 1.86
CA GLU A 332 11.97 14.06 1.87
C GLU A 332 12.44 14.40 0.46
N ARG A 333 12.31 13.44 -0.46
CA ARG A 333 12.87 13.57 -1.80
C ARG A 333 11.92 14.15 -2.84
N TYR A 334 10.68 13.70 -2.84
CA TYR A 334 9.68 14.04 -3.85
C TYR A 334 8.65 15.05 -3.33
N GLY A 335 8.73 15.42 -2.05
CA GLY A 335 7.79 16.34 -1.44
C GLY A 335 6.44 15.66 -1.14
N PRO A 336 5.36 16.45 -1.03
CA PRO A 336 4.03 15.95 -0.69
C PRO A 336 3.55 14.87 -1.65
N MET A 337 2.94 13.81 -1.09
CA MET A 337 2.48 12.67 -1.87
C MET A 337 1.47 13.03 -2.98
N GLN A 338 0.69 14.10 -2.80
CA GLN A 338 -0.30 14.53 -3.81
C GLN A 338 0.34 14.89 -5.16
N SER A 339 1.63 15.20 -5.17
CA SER A 339 2.37 15.53 -6.39
C SER A 339 2.74 14.32 -7.23
N TRP A 340 2.66 13.10 -6.68
CA TRP A 340 3.12 11.86 -7.34
C TRP A 340 2.25 10.62 -7.08
N GLN A 341 1.13 10.77 -6.37
CA GLN A 341 0.12 9.73 -6.18
C GLN A 341 -0.63 9.38 -7.47
N GLN A 342 -1.23 8.20 -7.53
CA GLN A 342 -1.90 7.68 -8.73
C GLN A 342 -3.29 8.25 -9.03
N LEU A 343 -3.84 9.13 -8.18
CA LEU A 343 -5.23 9.61 -8.31
C LEU A 343 -5.57 10.15 -9.71
N LEU A 344 -4.65 10.89 -10.35
CA LEU A 344 -4.85 11.40 -11.70
C LEU A 344 -4.87 10.29 -12.76
N MET A 345 -4.05 9.24 -12.55
CA MET A 345 -3.98 8.10 -13.47
C MET A 345 -5.21 7.21 -13.33
N GLU A 346 -5.75 7.02 -12.12
CA GLU A 346 -7.02 6.32 -11.89
C GLU A 346 -8.19 7.01 -12.60
N GLN A 347 -8.28 8.34 -12.50
CA GLN A 347 -9.31 9.11 -13.21
C GLN A 347 -9.22 8.91 -14.72
N ARG A 348 -8.00 8.97 -15.28
CA ARG A 348 -7.75 8.70 -16.69
C ARG A 348 -8.10 7.27 -17.08
N ASN A 349 -7.81 6.28 -16.24
CA ASN A 349 -8.21 4.89 -16.50
C ASN A 349 -9.74 4.76 -16.57
N GLY A 350 -10.47 5.43 -15.67
CA GLY A 350 -11.93 5.48 -15.72
C GLY A 350 -12.47 6.13 -17.00
N ASP A 351 -11.77 7.12 -17.53
CA ASP A 351 -12.13 7.73 -18.83
C ASP A 351 -11.80 6.79 -20.01
N LEU A 352 -10.64 6.12 -19.98
CA LEU A 352 -10.26 5.12 -20.98
C LEU A 352 -11.23 3.94 -21.02
N GLN A 353 -11.75 3.49 -19.86
CA GLN A 353 -12.74 2.40 -19.79
C GLN A 353 -14.08 2.77 -20.45
N LYS A 354 -14.39 4.06 -20.59
CA LYS A 354 -15.61 4.53 -21.28
C LYS A 354 -15.43 4.57 -22.80
N ILE A 355 -14.20 4.46 -23.31
CA ILE A 355 -13.93 4.46 -24.74
C ILE A 355 -14.39 3.10 -25.30
N PRO A 356 -15.29 3.06 -26.29
CA PRO A 356 -15.73 1.82 -26.90
C PRO A 356 -14.55 1.07 -27.52
N THR A 357 -14.31 -0.17 -27.07
CA THR A 357 -13.24 -1.04 -27.60
C THR A 357 -13.75 -2.00 -28.69
N ASN A 358 -14.99 -1.82 -29.14
CA ASN A 358 -15.66 -2.72 -30.08
C ASN A 358 -15.34 -2.41 -31.56
N PHE A 359 -14.46 -1.45 -31.85
CA PHE A 359 -14.01 -1.04 -33.20
C PHE A 359 -15.14 -0.77 -34.21
N LYS A 360 -16.38 -0.56 -33.74
CA LYS A 360 -17.50 -0.16 -34.58
C LYS A 360 -17.49 1.37 -34.65
N PHE A 361 -17.02 1.90 -35.77
CA PHE A 361 -17.31 3.28 -36.14
C PHE A 361 -18.80 3.37 -36.47
N GLY A 362 -19.50 4.30 -35.83
CA GLY A 362 -20.91 4.61 -36.10
C GLY A 362 -21.07 5.34 -37.42
#